data_AF-A0A1H7RGY6-F1
#
_entry.id   AF-A0A1H7RGY6-F1
#
_cell.length_a   1.000
_cell.length_b   1.000
_cell.length_c   1.000
_cell.angle_alpha   90.00
_cell.angle_beta   90.00
_cell.angle_gamma   90.00
#
_symmetry.space_group_name_H-M   'P 1'
#
loop_
_entity.id
_entity.type
_entity.pdbx_description
1 polymer ?
#
loop_
_entity_poly.entity_id
_entity_poly.type
_entity_poly.pdbx_seq_one_letter_code
_entity_poly.pdbx_strand_id
1 'polypeptide(L)'
;MKGLVFDLSLPKYVLAKGLGRLYPKLHYGLGSCLSLRELPSPALPGPGWVRLKPRLAGLCGSDLATLFFKVSLQLEPFNSFPAVLGHEILATTEEDGPGLEAGQRVAVDPLLPCRLRGLAPPCKPCAAGQENGCERTADGCLAAGQMLGYQRDLPGGMGTGMVAHPSQLHPLPPGVSDKAGVLVEPLAVGLHAVLKVPLKPEDRVLVIGGGAVAFAVLWAIRALGCRNPVTLLAAEEYQRKLALQLGADDTVLVQEDAAEAREVARLTGARLYKPILGPPTLTGGFEVTIDCIGSPASVQDSLRYTRALGKVVLVGAAGLLNGVDWTMVWRHELTVLGSYVYGTETFRGERKHTFDLVLELLSRREGPDPSVLVTHLFPLSRYQEAIEANLARGRWQSVKTAFDLTVNP
;
A
#
# COMPACT_ATOMS: atom_id res chain seq x y z
N MET A 1 21.46 9.16 -14.30
CA MET A 1 20.58 9.33 -13.12
C MET A 1 21.10 8.48 -11.96
N LYS A 2 20.87 8.87 -10.71
CA LYS A 2 21.00 7.98 -9.54
C LYS A 2 19.70 7.22 -9.29
N GLY A 3 19.79 6.00 -8.77
CA GLY A 3 18.64 5.17 -8.39
C GLY A 3 18.98 4.16 -7.31
N LEU A 4 18.01 3.85 -6.45
CA LEU A 4 18.13 2.82 -5.43
C LEU A 4 17.75 1.47 -6.05
N VAL A 5 18.77 0.69 -6.42
CA VAL A 5 18.62 -0.56 -7.17
C VAL A 5 18.62 -1.75 -6.24
N PHE A 6 17.58 -2.58 -6.34
CA PHE A 6 17.56 -3.92 -5.79
C PHE A 6 17.98 -4.93 -6.86
N ASP A 7 19.03 -5.68 -6.56
CA ASP A 7 19.70 -6.62 -7.46
C ASP A 7 19.82 -7.97 -6.75
N LEU A 8 18.90 -8.87 -7.08
CA LEU A 8 18.77 -10.16 -6.42
C LEU A 8 19.94 -11.07 -6.79
N SER A 9 20.79 -11.36 -5.80
CA SER A 9 21.93 -12.27 -5.92
C SER A 9 21.73 -13.46 -4.99
N LEU A 10 21.80 -14.69 -5.51
CA LEU A 10 21.61 -15.90 -4.71
C LEU A 10 22.57 -15.99 -3.50
N PRO A 11 23.89 -15.73 -3.64
CA PRO A 11 24.78 -15.67 -2.48
C PRO A 11 24.35 -14.67 -1.41
N LYS A 12 23.98 -13.45 -1.81
CA LYS A 12 23.54 -12.40 -0.88
C LYS A 12 22.21 -12.75 -0.22
N TYR A 13 21.29 -13.34 -0.99
CA TYR A 13 20.01 -13.85 -0.50
C TYR A 13 20.22 -14.92 0.57
N VAL A 14 21.04 -15.94 0.31
CA VAL A 14 21.32 -17.02 1.28
C VAL A 14 21.95 -16.44 2.55
N LEU A 15 22.94 -15.55 2.39
CA LEU A 15 23.59 -14.89 3.52
C LEU A 15 22.60 -14.10 4.37
N ALA A 16 21.77 -13.26 3.74
CA ALA A 16 20.78 -12.44 4.42
C ALA A 16 19.66 -13.28 5.03
N LYS A 17 19.24 -14.40 4.41
CA LYS A 17 18.22 -15.29 4.97
C LYS A 17 18.75 -16.07 6.17
N GLY A 18 20.02 -16.49 6.15
CA GLY A 18 20.65 -17.22 7.25
C GLY A 18 21.01 -16.32 8.44
N LEU A 19 21.59 -15.15 8.18
CA LEU A 19 22.18 -14.29 9.22
C LEU A 19 21.43 -12.95 9.44
N GLY A 20 20.49 -12.58 8.58
CA GLY A 20 19.83 -11.28 8.61
C GLY A 20 18.99 -10.99 9.85
N ARG A 21 18.54 -12.04 10.57
CA ARG A 21 17.89 -11.87 11.87
C ARG A 21 18.83 -11.31 12.93
N LEU A 22 20.10 -11.73 12.92
CA LEU A 22 21.14 -11.23 13.84
C LEU A 22 21.79 -9.95 13.32
N TYR A 23 21.90 -9.81 11.99
CA TYR A 23 22.52 -8.69 11.32
C TYR A 23 21.57 -8.08 10.26
N PRO A 24 20.57 -7.27 10.68
CA PRO A 24 19.56 -6.71 9.76
C PRO A 24 20.14 -5.90 8.59
N LYS A 25 21.34 -5.32 8.78
CA LYS A 25 22.08 -4.60 7.74
C LYS A 25 22.43 -5.47 6.54
N LEU A 26 22.36 -6.80 6.61
CA LEU A 26 22.53 -7.67 5.44
C LEU A 26 21.41 -7.50 4.40
N HIS A 27 20.27 -6.91 4.76
CA HIS A 27 19.15 -6.66 3.83
C HIS A 27 19.23 -5.33 3.08
N TYR A 28 19.91 -4.33 3.64
CA TYR A 28 19.91 -2.97 3.10
C TYR A 28 21.21 -2.18 3.28
N GLY A 29 22.23 -2.77 3.91
CA GLY A 29 23.54 -2.17 4.11
C GLY A 29 24.52 -2.51 2.99
N LEU A 30 25.81 -2.20 3.23
CA LEU A 30 26.88 -2.54 2.32
C LEU A 30 26.95 -4.06 2.09
N GLY A 31 27.04 -4.48 0.83
CA GLY A 31 27.07 -5.90 0.46
C GLY A 31 25.68 -6.56 0.35
N SER A 32 24.59 -5.86 0.69
CA SER A 32 23.23 -6.36 0.49
C SER A 32 22.82 -6.38 -1.00
N CYS A 33 21.61 -6.86 -1.28
CA CYS A 33 20.99 -6.77 -2.61
C CYS A 33 20.58 -5.34 -2.96
N LEU A 34 20.58 -4.40 -2.00
CA LEU A 34 20.21 -3.01 -2.22
C LEU A 34 21.45 -2.12 -2.34
N SER A 35 21.46 -1.24 -3.33
CA SER A 35 22.56 -0.29 -3.52
C SER A 35 22.09 0.96 -4.26
N LEU A 36 22.58 2.12 -3.82
CA LEU A 36 22.47 3.36 -4.59
C LEU A 36 23.48 3.31 -5.73
N ARG A 37 23.02 3.43 -6.98
CA ARG A 37 23.85 3.33 -8.18
C ARG A 37 23.67 4.55 -9.08
N GLU A 38 24.73 4.90 -9.81
CA GLU A 38 24.60 5.70 -11.02
C GLU A 38 24.20 4.81 -12.19
N LEU A 39 23.24 5.27 -12.96
CA LEU A 39 22.61 4.57 -14.07
C LEU A 39 22.53 5.50 -15.29
N PRO A 40 22.52 4.97 -16.52
CA PRO A 40 22.18 5.77 -17.69
C PRO A 40 20.79 6.39 -17.54
N SER A 41 20.54 7.51 -18.22
CA SER A 41 19.18 8.05 -18.31
C SER A 41 18.24 7.02 -18.93
N PRO A 42 16.98 6.90 -18.48
CA PRO A 42 16.10 5.83 -18.93
C PRO A 42 15.83 5.95 -20.43
N ALA A 43 15.84 4.83 -21.15
CA ALA A 43 15.38 4.82 -22.54
C ALA A 43 13.84 4.92 -22.57
N LEU A 44 13.29 5.52 -23.63
CA LEU A 44 11.85 5.52 -23.86
C LEU A 44 11.46 4.19 -24.53
N PRO A 45 10.53 3.40 -23.98
CA PRO A 45 10.10 2.13 -24.57
C PRO A 45 9.48 2.26 -25.95
N GLY A 46 8.93 3.41 -26.27
CA GLY A 46 8.32 3.68 -27.57
C GLY A 46 7.69 5.07 -27.65
N PRO A 47 7.05 5.38 -28.79
CA PRO A 47 6.34 6.63 -28.97
C PRO A 47 5.31 6.85 -27.85
N GLY A 48 5.23 8.06 -27.34
CA GLY A 48 4.27 8.45 -26.31
C GLY A 48 4.73 8.27 -24.88
N TRP A 49 5.83 7.57 -24.60
CA TRP A 49 6.45 7.62 -23.26
C TRP A 49 7.15 8.96 -23.07
N VAL A 50 7.05 9.53 -21.87
CA VAL A 50 7.63 10.83 -21.51
C VAL A 50 8.59 10.69 -20.35
N ARG A 51 9.55 11.60 -20.27
CA ARG A 51 10.48 11.69 -19.14
C ARG A 51 9.90 12.47 -17.99
N LEU A 52 10.17 12.01 -16.77
CA LEU A 52 9.75 12.66 -15.55
C LEU A 52 10.92 12.79 -14.58
N LYS A 53 10.84 13.83 -13.75
CA LYS A 53 11.66 13.97 -12.54
C LYS A 53 10.83 13.59 -11.32
N PRO A 54 11.10 12.45 -10.67
CA PRO A 54 10.53 12.15 -9.37
C PRO A 54 10.77 13.30 -8.39
N ARG A 55 9.74 13.68 -7.63
CA ARG A 55 9.81 14.67 -6.55
C ARG A 55 9.88 13.96 -5.22
N LEU A 56 8.87 13.12 -4.95
CA LEU A 56 8.78 12.29 -3.76
C LEU A 56 8.52 10.84 -4.16
N ALA A 57 9.19 9.91 -3.49
CA ALA A 57 8.94 8.48 -3.62
C ALA A 57 8.69 7.85 -2.25
N GLY A 58 7.48 7.38 -2.00
CA GLY A 58 7.13 6.70 -0.75
C GLY A 58 7.83 5.35 -0.62
N LEU A 59 8.20 5.00 0.62
CA LEU A 59 8.72 3.68 0.97
C LEU A 59 7.58 2.83 1.54
N CYS A 60 7.21 1.78 0.82
CA CYS A 60 6.07 0.94 1.16
C CYS A 60 6.46 -0.31 1.94
N GLY A 61 5.47 -0.95 2.58
CA GLY A 61 5.65 -2.25 3.24
C GLY A 61 6.08 -3.36 2.27
N SER A 62 5.65 -3.29 1.00
CA SER A 62 6.06 -4.21 -0.07
C SER A 62 7.54 -4.06 -0.44
N ASP A 63 8.10 -2.84 -0.40
CA ASP A 63 9.52 -2.61 -0.61
C ASP A 63 10.32 -3.28 0.51
N LEU A 64 9.92 -3.06 1.77
CA LEU A 64 10.53 -3.73 2.92
C LEU A 64 10.37 -5.25 2.84
N ALA A 65 9.19 -5.75 2.45
CA ALA A 65 8.98 -7.18 2.28
C ALA A 65 9.93 -7.76 1.20
N THR A 66 10.20 -7.01 0.14
CA THR A 66 11.14 -7.39 -0.93
C THR A 66 12.57 -7.45 -0.39
N LEU A 67 13.02 -6.38 0.29
CA LEU A 67 14.36 -6.31 0.89
C LEU A 67 14.63 -7.40 1.93
N PHE A 68 13.61 -7.76 2.70
CA PHE A 68 13.69 -8.77 3.76
C PHE A 68 13.26 -10.16 3.30
N PHE A 69 13.01 -10.36 1.99
CA PHE A 69 12.63 -11.65 1.39
C PHE A 69 11.40 -12.30 2.05
N LYS A 70 10.41 -11.46 2.39
CA LYS A 70 9.11 -11.83 2.96
C LYS A 70 7.99 -11.87 1.92
N VAL A 71 8.24 -11.37 0.71
CA VAL A 71 7.30 -11.53 -0.43
C VAL A 71 7.13 -13.01 -0.75
N SER A 72 5.89 -13.41 -1.05
CA SER A 72 5.59 -14.78 -1.46
C SER A 72 6.31 -15.14 -2.75
N LEU A 73 6.88 -16.34 -2.82
CA LEU A 73 7.49 -16.87 -4.05
C LEU A 73 6.47 -17.04 -5.18
N GLN A 74 5.17 -17.06 -4.88
CA GLN A 74 4.13 -17.05 -5.92
C GLN A 74 4.14 -15.77 -6.77
N LEU A 75 4.68 -14.67 -6.24
CA LEU A 75 4.83 -13.42 -6.98
C LEU A 75 6.15 -13.31 -7.74
N GLU A 76 7.08 -14.26 -7.57
CA GLU A 76 8.41 -14.20 -8.20
C GLU A 76 8.35 -14.20 -9.74
N PRO A 77 7.50 -15.02 -10.41
CA PRO A 77 7.37 -15.00 -11.87
C PRO A 77 6.84 -13.67 -12.44
N PHE A 78 6.28 -12.81 -11.59
CA PHE A 78 5.65 -11.54 -11.98
C PHE A 78 6.47 -10.32 -11.59
N ASN A 79 7.73 -10.52 -11.21
CA ASN A 79 8.70 -9.46 -10.91
C ASN A 79 10.00 -9.72 -11.68
N SER A 80 10.77 -8.67 -11.95
CA SER A 80 12.10 -8.82 -12.53
C SER A 80 13.11 -7.88 -11.88
N PHE A 81 14.30 -8.42 -11.63
CA PHE A 81 15.42 -7.72 -10.99
C PHE A 81 16.68 -7.85 -11.86
N PRO A 82 17.63 -6.89 -11.86
CA PRO A 82 17.68 -5.74 -10.98
C PRO A 82 16.65 -4.66 -11.34
N ALA A 83 16.10 -3.97 -10.35
CA ALA A 83 15.10 -2.92 -10.53
C ALA A 83 15.43 -1.70 -9.67
N VAL A 84 15.18 -0.49 -10.18
CA VAL A 84 15.09 0.71 -9.33
C VAL A 84 13.76 0.61 -8.59
N LEU A 85 13.79 0.61 -7.26
CA LEU A 85 12.58 0.42 -6.43
C LEU A 85 11.65 1.65 -6.44
N GLY A 86 10.46 1.49 -5.86
CA GLY A 86 9.49 2.55 -5.59
C GLY A 86 8.33 2.60 -6.57
N HIS A 87 7.12 2.61 -6.01
CA HIS A 87 5.84 2.61 -6.73
C HIS A 87 4.85 3.64 -6.19
N GLU A 88 5.20 4.39 -5.14
CA GLU A 88 4.41 5.48 -4.59
C GLU A 88 5.01 6.81 -5.03
N ILE A 89 4.55 7.36 -6.16
CA ILE A 89 5.36 8.32 -6.92
C ILE A 89 4.59 9.62 -7.14
N LEU A 90 5.20 10.72 -6.69
CA LEU A 90 4.91 12.06 -7.17
C LEU A 90 6.07 12.54 -8.04
N ALA A 91 5.78 13.00 -9.25
CA ALA A 91 6.78 13.45 -10.20
C ALA A 91 6.41 14.79 -10.85
N THR A 92 7.36 15.36 -11.58
CA THR A 92 7.18 16.49 -12.48
C THR A 92 7.49 16.06 -13.91
N THR A 93 6.64 16.44 -14.86
CA THR A 93 6.86 16.26 -16.30
C THR A 93 8.07 17.09 -16.77
N GLU A 94 8.94 16.50 -17.60
CA GLU A 94 10.09 17.22 -18.17
C GLU A 94 9.76 17.92 -19.49
N GLU A 95 8.75 17.43 -20.20
CA GLU A 95 8.36 17.84 -21.53
C GLU A 95 6.84 17.91 -21.65
N ASP A 96 6.36 18.69 -22.62
CA ASP A 96 4.95 18.71 -22.96
C ASP A 96 4.52 17.36 -23.56
N GLY A 97 3.32 16.92 -23.22
CA GLY A 97 2.74 15.68 -23.71
C GLY A 97 1.24 15.83 -23.96
N PRO A 98 0.58 14.81 -24.50
CA PRO A 98 -0.87 14.83 -24.69
C PRO A 98 -1.61 15.10 -23.37
N GLY A 99 -2.16 16.30 -23.21
CA GLY A 99 -2.87 16.73 -22.00
C GLY A 99 -1.97 17.05 -20.79
N LEU A 100 -0.67 17.20 -21.00
CA LEU A 100 0.31 17.49 -19.93
C LEU A 100 1.25 18.62 -20.34
N GLU A 101 1.52 19.52 -19.41
CA GLU A 101 2.46 20.62 -19.59
C GLU A 101 3.80 20.29 -18.92
N ALA A 102 4.92 20.73 -19.47
CA ALA A 102 6.21 20.63 -18.81
C ALA A 102 6.17 21.35 -17.45
N GLY A 103 6.74 20.74 -16.41
CA GLY A 103 6.73 21.29 -15.05
C GLY A 103 5.48 20.92 -14.22
N GLN A 104 4.48 20.28 -14.83
CA GLN A 104 3.27 19.85 -14.14
C GLN A 104 3.54 18.74 -13.12
N ARG A 105 2.96 18.86 -11.92
CA ARG A 105 3.02 17.83 -10.88
C ARG A 105 2.01 16.73 -11.19
N VAL A 106 2.45 15.48 -11.14
CA VAL A 106 1.63 14.31 -11.47
C VAL A 106 1.85 13.21 -10.44
N ALA A 107 0.75 12.62 -9.95
CA ALA A 107 0.80 11.30 -9.32
C ALA A 107 0.94 10.25 -10.42
N VAL A 108 1.84 9.29 -10.26
CA VAL A 108 2.10 8.26 -11.28
C VAL A 108 1.49 6.94 -10.82
N ASP A 109 0.55 6.41 -11.61
CA ASP A 109 0.05 5.05 -11.48
C ASP A 109 1.17 4.06 -11.89
N PRO A 110 1.70 3.27 -10.95
CA PRO A 110 2.81 2.38 -11.23
C PRO A 110 2.40 1.14 -12.04
N LEU A 111 1.11 0.83 -12.24
CA LEU A 111 0.69 -0.40 -12.89
C LEU A 111 1.13 -0.50 -14.36
N LEU A 112 1.49 -1.71 -14.78
CA LEU A 112 1.95 -2.05 -16.14
C LEU A 112 1.00 -3.07 -16.82
N PRO A 113 -0.23 -2.65 -17.17
CA PRO A 113 -1.24 -3.50 -17.80
C PRO A 113 -0.92 -3.81 -19.27
N CYS A 114 -1.75 -4.66 -19.88
CA CYS A 114 -1.64 -5.11 -21.28
C CYS A 114 -1.32 -3.98 -22.28
N ARG A 115 -2.00 -2.84 -22.15
CA ARG A 115 -1.85 -1.69 -23.07
C ARG A 115 -0.46 -1.07 -23.02
N LEU A 116 0.21 -1.08 -21.87
CA LEU A 116 1.59 -0.58 -21.73
C LEU A 116 2.64 -1.60 -22.19
N ARG A 117 2.22 -2.86 -22.40
CA ARG A 117 3.05 -3.98 -22.85
C ARG A 117 2.94 -4.25 -24.35
N GLY A 118 2.20 -3.41 -25.09
CA GLY A 118 1.96 -3.58 -26.52
C GLY A 118 1.07 -4.79 -26.86
N LEU A 119 0.25 -5.26 -25.91
CA LEU A 119 -0.58 -6.46 -26.08
C LEU A 119 -2.01 -6.10 -26.48
N ALA A 120 -2.47 -6.62 -27.62
CA ALA A 120 -3.83 -6.47 -28.11
C ALA A 120 -4.40 -7.83 -28.59
N PRO A 121 -5.69 -8.14 -28.36
CA PRO A 121 -6.65 -7.37 -27.54
C PRO A 121 -6.30 -7.42 -26.05
N PRO A 122 -6.82 -6.51 -25.19
CA PRO A 122 -6.61 -6.57 -23.73
C PRO A 122 -7.16 -7.86 -23.11
N CYS A 123 -6.59 -8.34 -22.00
CA CYS A 123 -7.15 -9.46 -21.25
C CYS A 123 -8.45 -9.06 -20.53
N LYS A 124 -9.20 -10.02 -19.98
CA LYS A 124 -10.55 -9.77 -19.44
C LYS A 124 -10.56 -8.70 -18.33
N PRO A 125 -9.66 -8.74 -17.32
CA PRO A 125 -9.66 -7.71 -16.28
C PRO A 125 -9.30 -6.32 -16.82
N CYS A 126 -8.29 -6.21 -17.69
CA CYS A 126 -7.94 -4.95 -18.34
C CYS A 126 -9.11 -4.39 -19.18
N ALA A 127 -9.80 -5.24 -19.94
CA ALA A 127 -10.97 -4.83 -20.74
C ALA A 127 -12.13 -4.32 -19.85
N ALA A 128 -12.22 -4.82 -18.61
CA ALA A 128 -13.19 -4.37 -17.61
C ALA A 128 -12.73 -3.13 -16.82
N GLY A 129 -11.52 -2.61 -17.05
CA GLY A 129 -10.91 -1.52 -16.27
C GLY A 129 -10.35 -1.94 -14.91
N GLN A 130 -10.20 -3.24 -14.66
CA GLN A 130 -9.59 -3.81 -13.46
C GLN A 130 -8.13 -4.19 -13.78
N GLU A 131 -7.31 -3.18 -14.04
CA GLU A 131 -5.92 -3.36 -14.48
C GLU A 131 -5.01 -4.00 -13.42
N ASN A 132 -5.40 -3.92 -12.14
CA ASN A 132 -4.80 -4.68 -11.05
C ASN A 132 -4.83 -6.20 -11.23
N GLY A 133 -5.83 -6.70 -11.94
CA GLY A 133 -5.98 -8.12 -12.27
C GLY A 133 -5.35 -8.49 -13.61
N CYS A 134 -4.46 -7.68 -14.18
CA CYS A 134 -3.86 -7.98 -15.48
C CYS A 134 -3.23 -9.38 -15.51
N GLU A 135 -3.73 -10.24 -16.39
CA GLU A 135 -3.30 -11.64 -16.54
C GLU A 135 -2.00 -11.80 -17.37
N ARG A 136 -1.42 -10.69 -17.88
CA ARG A 136 -0.29 -10.70 -18.84
C ARG A 136 0.85 -9.79 -18.42
N THR A 137 1.13 -9.76 -17.11
CA THR A 137 2.21 -8.94 -16.51
C THR A 137 3.62 -9.50 -16.74
N ALA A 138 3.73 -10.68 -17.37
CA ALA A 138 4.99 -11.31 -17.76
C ALA A 138 5.23 -11.34 -19.29
N ASP A 139 4.30 -10.78 -20.07
CA ASP A 139 4.32 -10.85 -21.53
C ASP A 139 4.58 -9.47 -22.17
N GLY A 140 4.81 -9.49 -23.49
CA GLY A 140 4.87 -8.29 -24.33
C GLY A 140 6.26 -7.66 -24.42
N CYS A 141 6.30 -6.34 -24.60
CA CYS A 141 7.54 -5.60 -24.84
C CYS A 141 8.32 -5.21 -23.56
N LEU A 142 7.82 -5.56 -22.38
CA LEU A 142 8.46 -5.28 -21.10
C LEU A 142 8.72 -6.60 -20.36
N ALA A 143 9.81 -6.67 -19.62
CA ALA A 143 10.11 -7.76 -18.69
C ALA A 143 8.96 -8.00 -17.70
N ALA A 144 8.99 -9.16 -17.07
CA ALA A 144 8.01 -9.52 -16.05
C ALA A 144 7.97 -8.49 -14.92
N GLY A 145 6.78 -8.05 -14.56
CA GLY A 145 6.61 -6.94 -13.63
C GLY A 145 5.22 -6.35 -13.65
N GLN A 146 4.46 -6.52 -12.57
CA GLN A 146 3.13 -5.92 -12.51
C GLN A 146 3.15 -4.38 -12.45
N MET A 147 4.22 -3.80 -11.89
CA MET A 147 4.30 -2.37 -11.64
C MET A 147 5.73 -1.84 -11.71
N LEU A 148 5.87 -0.53 -11.92
CA LEU A 148 7.11 0.21 -11.70
C LEU A 148 7.64 -0.07 -10.28
N GLY A 149 8.96 -0.18 -10.11
CA GLY A 149 9.56 -0.52 -8.82
C GLY A 149 9.88 -2.01 -8.64
N TYR A 150 9.25 -2.92 -9.38
CA TYR A 150 9.50 -4.38 -9.30
C TYR A 150 9.73 -5.03 -10.67
N GLN A 151 10.31 -4.24 -11.57
CA GLN A 151 10.54 -4.62 -12.95
C GLN A 151 11.86 -3.99 -13.40
N ARG A 152 12.56 -4.62 -14.36
CA ARG A 152 13.93 -4.23 -14.72
C ARG A 152 14.09 -3.22 -15.87
N ASP A 153 13.08 -3.07 -16.73
CA ASP A 153 13.17 -2.31 -17.98
C ASP A 153 12.86 -0.81 -17.80
N LEU A 154 12.09 -0.45 -16.77
CA LEU A 154 11.65 0.89 -16.42
C LEU A 154 11.96 1.16 -14.94
N PRO A 155 12.59 2.28 -14.62
CA PRO A 155 12.90 2.61 -13.23
C PRO A 155 11.62 2.91 -12.43
N GLY A 156 11.58 2.45 -11.18
CA GLY A 156 10.65 2.95 -10.17
C GLY A 156 10.97 4.37 -9.70
N GLY A 157 10.19 4.85 -8.73
CA GLY A 157 10.26 6.23 -8.25
C GLY A 157 11.44 6.56 -7.34
N MET A 158 12.14 5.59 -6.75
CA MET A 158 13.29 5.82 -5.86
C MET A 158 14.58 6.11 -6.67
N GLY A 159 14.51 7.12 -7.52
CA GLY A 159 15.58 7.54 -8.41
C GLY A 159 15.36 8.97 -8.91
N THR A 160 16.37 9.51 -9.56
CA THR A 160 16.44 10.94 -9.95
C THR A 160 15.93 11.20 -11.37
N GLY A 161 15.44 10.16 -12.04
CA GLY A 161 14.80 10.22 -13.34
C GLY A 161 13.95 8.98 -13.56
N MET A 162 12.85 9.14 -14.27
CA MET A 162 12.00 8.01 -14.66
C MET A 162 11.32 8.28 -15.99
N VAL A 163 10.61 7.28 -16.50
CA VAL A 163 9.75 7.39 -17.68
C VAL A 163 8.41 6.75 -17.38
N ALA A 164 7.36 7.30 -17.96
CA ALA A 164 6.02 6.76 -17.85
C ALA A 164 5.21 7.09 -19.11
N HIS A 165 4.15 6.34 -19.35
CA HIS A 165 3.19 6.66 -20.39
C HIS A 165 2.16 7.68 -19.86
N PRO A 166 1.69 8.68 -20.64
CA PRO A 166 0.73 9.70 -20.21
C PRO A 166 -0.52 9.17 -19.52
N SER A 167 -0.98 7.98 -19.91
CA SER A 167 -2.10 7.28 -19.26
C SER A 167 -1.86 6.85 -17.80
N GLN A 168 -0.62 6.89 -17.33
CA GLN A 168 -0.26 6.63 -15.93
C GLN A 168 -0.19 7.94 -15.14
N LEU A 169 -0.31 9.08 -15.80
CA LEU A 169 -0.04 10.39 -15.22
C LEU A 169 -1.35 11.05 -14.86
N HIS A 170 -1.53 11.24 -13.56
CA HIS A 170 -2.71 11.86 -12.99
C HIS A 170 -2.31 13.26 -12.46
N PRO A 171 -2.70 14.34 -13.15
CA PRO A 171 -2.37 15.71 -12.75
C PRO A 171 -2.78 16.03 -11.32
N LEU A 172 -1.81 16.50 -10.53
CA LEU A 172 -2.06 16.90 -9.15
C LEU A 172 -2.79 18.26 -9.13
N PRO A 173 -4.02 18.35 -8.57
CA PRO A 173 -4.77 19.61 -8.56
C PRO A 173 -4.04 20.75 -7.83
N PRO A 174 -4.29 22.01 -8.22
CA PRO A 174 -3.80 23.16 -7.48
C PRO A 174 -4.22 23.10 -6.00
N GLY A 175 -3.29 23.43 -5.10
CA GLY A 175 -3.54 23.40 -3.66
C GLY A 175 -3.33 22.04 -2.98
N VAL A 176 -3.20 20.94 -3.73
CA VAL A 176 -2.76 19.66 -3.14
C VAL A 176 -1.24 19.70 -2.93
N SER A 177 -0.81 19.42 -1.69
CA SER A 177 0.59 19.43 -1.29
C SER A 177 1.36 18.23 -1.85
N ASP A 178 2.68 18.33 -1.94
CA ASP A 178 3.50 17.21 -2.42
C ASP A 178 3.38 15.99 -1.49
N LYS A 179 3.26 16.22 -0.17
CA LYS A 179 3.01 15.15 0.80
C LYS A 179 1.68 14.43 0.55
N ALA A 180 0.61 15.15 0.21
CA ALA A 180 -0.64 14.51 -0.18
C ALA A 180 -0.52 13.83 -1.56
N GLY A 181 0.23 14.42 -2.49
CA GLY A 181 0.47 13.87 -3.83
C GLY A 181 1.19 12.52 -3.83
N VAL A 182 2.24 12.35 -3.02
CA VAL A 182 2.95 11.06 -2.91
C VAL A 182 2.10 9.97 -2.25
N LEU A 183 1.05 10.37 -1.51
CA LEU A 183 0.10 9.45 -0.89
C LEU A 183 -1.02 9.02 -1.83
N VAL A 184 -1.12 9.53 -3.06
CA VAL A 184 -2.24 9.19 -3.97
C VAL A 184 -2.31 7.68 -4.20
N GLU A 185 -1.16 7.01 -4.40
CA GLU A 185 -1.10 5.56 -4.57
C GLU A 185 -1.63 4.81 -3.34
N PRO A 186 -1.11 5.01 -2.11
CA PRO A 186 -1.62 4.28 -0.95
C PRO A 186 -3.06 4.68 -0.57
N LEU A 187 -3.47 5.93 -0.84
CA LEU A 187 -4.87 6.35 -0.66
C LEU A 187 -5.79 5.63 -1.65
N ALA A 188 -5.35 5.41 -2.89
CA ALA A 188 -6.11 4.64 -3.87
C ALA A 188 -6.27 3.18 -3.43
N VAL A 189 -5.25 2.57 -2.81
CA VAL A 189 -5.35 1.23 -2.20
C VAL A 189 -6.45 1.17 -1.14
N GLY A 190 -6.44 2.13 -0.21
CA GLY A 190 -7.45 2.21 0.85
C GLY A 190 -8.86 2.46 0.29
N LEU A 191 -8.97 3.35 -0.69
CA LEU A 191 -10.23 3.71 -1.34
C LEU A 191 -10.83 2.53 -2.11
N HIS A 192 -10.03 1.81 -2.89
CA HIS A 192 -10.46 0.59 -3.57
C HIS A 192 -10.99 -0.44 -2.57
N ALA A 193 -10.28 -0.67 -1.47
CA ALA A 193 -10.70 -1.62 -0.45
C ALA A 193 -12.07 -1.28 0.17
N VAL A 194 -12.32 0.00 0.46
CA VAL A 194 -13.61 0.46 1.01
C VAL A 194 -14.72 0.36 -0.04
N LEU A 195 -14.46 0.71 -1.30
CA LEU A 195 -15.46 0.64 -2.37
C LEU A 195 -15.87 -0.81 -2.72
N LYS A 196 -14.98 -1.79 -2.54
CA LYS A 196 -15.30 -3.22 -2.69
C LYS A 196 -16.26 -3.73 -1.61
N VAL A 197 -16.35 -3.04 -0.47
CA VAL A 197 -17.29 -3.37 0.60
C VAL A 197 -18.14 -2.15 0.92
N PRO A 198 -19.20 -1.90 0.13
CA PRO A 198 -20.14 -0.83 0.42
C PRO A 198 -20.68 -0.97 1.83
N LEU A 199 -20.42 0.05 2.65
CA LEU A 199 -20.85 0.13 4.04
C LEU A 199 -22.32 0.53 4.10
N LYS A 200 -23.10 -0.16 4.92
CA LYS A 200 -24.45 0.27 5.28
C LYS A 200 -24.34 1.34 6.37
N PRO A 201 -25.31 2.27 6.49
CA PRO A 201 -25.23 3.36 7.48
C PRO A 201 -24.94 2.91 8.93
N GLU A 202 -25.45 1.74 9.32
CA GLU A 202 -25.30 1.20 10.68
C GLU A 202 -24.08 0.29 10.88
N ASP A 203 -23.29 0.03 9.82
CA ASP A 203 -22.14 -0.88 9.93
C ASP A 203 -21.06 -0.27 10.84
N ARG A 204 -20.61 -1.00 11.86
CA ARG A 204 -19.40 -0.66 12.61
C ARG A 204 -18.21 -1.31 11.93
N VAL A 205 -17.15 -0.53 11.75
CA VAL A 205 -15.97 -0.93 11.01
C VAL A 205 -14.78 -1.06 11.95
N LEU A 206 -14.12 -2.21 11.90
CA LEU A 206 -12.80 -2.40 12.51
C LEU A 206 -11.72 -2.27 11.43
N VAL A 207 -10.76 -1.37 11.64
CA VAL A 207 -9.54 -1.30 10.83
C VAL A 207 -8.38 -1.85 11.65
N ILE A 208 -7.76 -2.93 11.18
CA ILE A 208 -6.63 -3.56 11.89
C ILE A 208 -5.32 -3.09 11.27
N GLY A 209 -4.50 -2.44 12.09
CA GLY A 209 -3.18 -1.93 11.73
C GLY A 209 -3.01 -0.43 11.99
N GLY A 210 -1.77 -0.01 12.16
CA GLY A 210 -1.37 1.40 12.36
C GLY A 210 -0.34 1.88 11.32
N GLY A 211 -0.40 1.34 10.10
CA GLY A 211 0.45 1.73 8.98
C GLY A 211 -0.29 2.61 7.96
N ALA A 212 0.44 3.08 6.94
CA ALA A 212 -0.11 3.95 5.89
C ALA A 212 -1.40 3.41 5.24
N VAL A 213 -1.50 2.10 4.98
CA VAL A 213 -2.70 1.47 4.39
C VAL A 213 -3.91 1.53 5.33
N ALA A 214 -3.71 1.28 6.63
CA ALA A 214 -4.79 1.37 7.62
C ALA A 214 -5.34 2.80 7.71
N PHE A 215 -4.46 3.79 7.72
CA PHE A 215 -4.88 5.18 7.71
C PHE A 215 -5.46 5.63 6.36
N ALA A 216 -5.03 5.04 5.25
CA ALA A 216 -5.65 5.26 3.94
C ALA A 216 -7.08 4.72 3.88
N VAL A 217 -7.35 3.55 4.48
CA VAL A 217 -8.70 3.01 4.64
C VAL A 217 -9.55 3.94 5.50
N LEU A 218 -9.04 4.36 6.66
CA LEU A 218 -9.74 5.32 7.52
C LEU A 218 -10.06 6.63 6.80
N TRP A 219 -9.06 7.20 6.12
CA TRP A 219 -9.22 8.39 5.28
C TRP A 219 -10.30 8.17 4.22
N ALA A 220 -10.28 7.05 3.51
CA ALA A 220 -11.24 6.75 2.45
C ALA A 220 -12.68 6.66 2.98
N ILE A 221 -12.91 6.02 4.14
CA ILE A 221 -14.24 5.99 4.77
C ILE A 221 -14.75 7.41 5.00
N ARG A 222 -13.91 8.31 5.53
CA ARG A 222 -14.30 9.70 5.80
C ARG A 222 -14.44 10.53 4.53
N ALA A 223 -13.54 10.37 3.57
CA ALA A 223 -13.55 11.07 2.29
C ALA A 223 -14.78 10.71 1.45
N LEU A 224 -15.26 9.46 1.53
CA LEU A 224 -16.52 9.04 0.90
C LEU A 224 -17.78 9.61 1.58
N GLY A 225 -17.62 10.33 2.70
CA GLY A 225 -18.73 10.89 3.49
C GLY A 225 -19.41 9.89 4.42
N CYS A 226 -18.83 8.70 4.63
CA CYS A 226 -19.40 7.67 5.49
C CYS A 226 -19.29 8.08 6.97
N ARG A 227 -20.43 8.04 7.67
CA ARG A 227 -20.54 8.36 9.11
C ARG A 227 -20.53 7.13 10.02
N ASN A 228 -20.20 5.97 9.46
CA ASN A 228 -20.06 4.71 10.17
C ASN A 228 -19.12 4.85 11.38
N PRO A 229 -19.42 4.20 12.53
CA PRO A 229 -18.48 4.09 13.63
C PRO A 229 -17.24 3.30 13.19
N VAL A 230 -16.05 3.86 13.34
CA VAL A 230 -14.78 3.24 12.98
C VAL A 230 -13.90 3.09 14.21
N THR A 231 -13.52 1.84 14.52
CA THR A 231 -12.52 1.52 15.52
C THR A 231 -11.21 1.12 14.85
N LEU A 232 -10.09 1.73 15.24
CA LEU A 232 -8.76 1.31 14.79
C LEU A 232 -8.05 0.48 15.86
N LEU A 233 -7.60 -0.73 15.49
CA LEU A 233 -6.76 -1.58 16.31
C LEU A 233 -5.28 -1.29 16.00
N ALA A 234 -4.63 -0.56 16.92
CA ALA A 234 -3.26 -0.08 16.81
C ALA A 234 -2.29 -0.93 17.64
N ALA A 235 -1.01 -0.92 17.26
CA ALA A 235 0.05 -1.52 18.07
C ALA A 235 0.72 -0.51 19.02
N GLU A 236 0.66 0.79 18.68
CA GLU A 236 1.42 1.84 19.35
C GLU A 236 0.56 3.08 19.67
N GLU A 237 0.88 3.79 20.75
CA GLU A 237 0.08 4.92 21.22
C GLU A 237 0.03 6.10 20.23
N TYR A 238 1.12 6.39 19.51
CA TYR A 238 1.13 7.45 18.51
C TYR A 238 0.17 7.15 17.34
N GLN A 239 -0.04 5.86 17.02
CA GLN A 239 -0.97 5.45 15.97
C GLN A 239 -2.41 5.71 16.39
N ARG A 240 -2.74 5.53 17.68
CA ARG A 240 -4.08 5.85 18.21
C ARG A 240 -4.39 7.33 18.11
N LYS A 241 -3.45 8.18 18.53
CA LYS A 241 -3.59 9.64 18.45
C LYS A 241 -3.82 10.08 17.00
N LEU A 242 -3.05 9.53 16.07
CA LEU A 242 -3.20 9.80 14.65
C LEU A 242 -4.53 9.28 14.09
N ALA A 243 -4.99 8.09 14.51
CA ALA A 243 -6.28 7.54 14.10
C ALA A 243 -7.44 8.46 14.50
N LEU A 244 -7.46 8.95 15.74
CA LEU A 244 -8.47 9.90 16.21
C LEU A 244 -8.41 11.22 15.43
N GLN A 245 -7.20 11.74 15.16
CA GLN A 245 -7.02 12.93 14.32
C GLN A 245 -7.57 12.74 12.90
N LEU A 246 -7.47 11.53 12.35
CA LEU A 246 -7.99 11.16 11.03
C LEU A 246 -9.44 10.67 11.05
N GLY A 247 -10.13 10.85 12.18
CA GLY A 247 -11.57 10.63 12.28
C GLY A 247 -11.97 9.20 12.64
N ALA A 248 -11.11 8.39 13.27
CA ALA A 248 -11.59 7.20 13.97
C ALA A 248 -12.45 7.62 15.18
N ASP A 249 -13.53 6.89 15.46
CA ASP A 249 -14.40 7.15 16.61
C ASP A 249 -13.82 6.54 17.88
N ASP A 250 -13.22 5.35 17.75
CA ASP A 250 -12.60 4.60 18.83
C ASP A 250 -11.24 4.05 18.42
N THR A 251 -10.41 3.74 19.42
CA THR A 251 -9.14 3.06 19.19
C THR A 251 -8.87 2.03 20.28
N VAL A 252 -8.26 0.92 19.88
CA VAL A 252 -7.86 -0.16 20.78
C VAL A 252 -6.36 -0.44 20.57
N LEU A 253 -5.62 -0.70 21.66
CA LEU A 253 -4.26 -1.22 21.57
C LEU A 253 -4.29 -2.74 21.56
N VAL A 254 -3.52 -3.35 20.65
CA VAL A 254 -3.18 -4.77 20.71
C VAL A 254 -2.49 -5.06 22.04
N GLN A 255 -2.89 -6.14 22.70
CA GLN A 255 -2.30 -6.58 23.96
C GLN A 255 -1.82 -8.02 23.85
N GLU A 256 -0.97 -8.41 24.79
CA GLU A 256 -0.58 -9.80 24.94
C GLU A 256 -1.81 -10.68 25.24
N ASP A 257 -1.75 -11.94 24.79
CA ASP A 257 -2.81 -12.94 24.94
C ASP A 257 -4.21 -12.49 24.45
N ALA A 258 -4.25 -11.54 23.52
CA ALA A 258 -5.46 -10.92 23.00
C ALA A 258 -6.36 -10.33 24.11
N ALA A 259 -5.75 -9.74 25.15
CA ALA A 259 -6.49 -9.16 26.27
C ALA A 259 -7.37 -7.97 25.85
N GLU A 260 -7.07 -7.33 24.72
CA GLU A 260 -7.87 -6.27 24.12
C GLU A 260 -9.24 -6.73 23.63
N ALA A 261 -9.47 -8.04 23.50
CA ALA A 261 -10.79 -8.60 23.18
C ALA A 261 -11.88 -8.16 24.18
N ARG A 262 -11.52 -7.86 25.43
CA ARG A 262 -12.45 -7.29 26.43
C ARG A 262 -12.95 -5.91 26.02
N GLU A 263 -12.06 -5.07 25.50
CA GLU A 263 -12.41 -3.74 25.04
C GLU A 263 -13.21 -3.80 23.74
N VAL A 264 -12.83 -4.68 22.82
CA VAL A 264 -13.62 -4.96 21.61
C VAL A 264 -15.03 -5.40 21.96
N ALA A 265 -15.19 -6.31 22.94
CA ALA A 265 -16.50 -6.75 23.41
C ALA A 265 -17.32 -5.58 23.98
N ARG A 266 -16.70 -4.70 24.77
CA ARG A 266 -17.35 -3.52 25.34
C ARG A 266 -17.85 -2.55 24.25
N LEU A 267 -17.00 -2.24 23.27
CA LEU A 267 -17.33 -1.33 22.16
C LEU A 267 -18.44 -1.87 21.26
N THR A 268 -18.44 -3.19 21.03
CA THR A 268 -19.39 -3.83 20.11
C THR A 268 -20.64 -4.39 20.79
N GLY A 269 -20.69 -4.40 22.13
CA GLY A 269 -21.71 -5.14 22.88
C GLY A 269 -21.64 -6.66 22.69
N ALA A 270 -20.53 -7.18 22.14
CA ALA A 270 -20.33 -8.60 21.92
C ALA A 270 -20.13 -9.35 23.24
N ARG A 271 -20.47 -10.64 23.23
CA ARG A 271 -20.21 -11.53 24.37
C ARG A 271 -18.85 -12.18 24.22
N LEU A 272 -18.02 -12.05 25.24
CA LEU A 272 -16.68 -12.64 25.31
C LEU A 272 -16.74 -14.04 25.90
N TYR A 273 -16.09 -14.99 25.23
CA TYR A 273 -15.94 -16.38 25.68
C TYR A 273 -14.47 -16.75 25.72
N LYS A 274 -14.03 -17.49 26.74
CA LYS A 274 -12.64 -17.98 26.83
C LYS A 274 -12.64 -19.50 26.66
N PRO A 275 -12.02 -20.05 25.60
CA PRO A 275 -11.84 -21.49 25.47
C PRO A 275 -10.84 -22.02 26.51
N ILE A 276 -10.80 -23.34 26.71
CA ILE A 276 -9.83 -23.99 27.62
C ILE A 276 -8.40 -23.71 27.16
N LEU A 277 -8.16 -23.76 25.84
CA LEU A 277 -6.89 -23.46 25.19
C LEU A 277 -7.11 -22.43 24.08
N GLY A 278 -6.20 -21.48 23.98
CA GLY A 278 -6.21 -20.44 22.93
C GLY A 278 -6.80 -19.10 23.37
N PRO A 279 -6.81 -18.12 22.45
CA PRO A 279 -7.26 -16.77 22.75
C PRO A 279 -8.79 -16.71 22.92
N PRO A 280 -9.33 -15.69 23.60
CA PRO A 280 -10.77 -15.53 23.77
C PRO A 280 -11.50 -15.36 22.42
N THR A 281 -12.78 -15.71 22.32
CA THR A 281 -13.59 -15.50 21.12
C THR A 281 -14.83 -14.66 21.41
N LEU A 282 -15.41 -14.06 20.39
CA LEU A 282 -16.59 -13.20 20.51
C LEU A 282 -17.80 -13.84 19.83
N THR A 283 -18.98 -13.60 20.40
CA THR A 283 -20.26 -13.72 19.68
C THR A 283 -20.89 -12.34 19.58
N GLY A 284 -21.09 -11.86 18.35
CA GLY A 284 -21.19 -10.43 18.04
C GLY A 284 -19.86 -9.92 17.47
N GLY A 285 -19.65 -8.60 17.44
CA GLY A 285 -18.45 -7.98 16.90
C GLY A 285 -18.79 -6.91 15.86
N PHE A 286 -17.83 -6.62 14.99
CA PHE A 286 -17.96 -5.62 13.93
C PHE A 286 -18.66 -6.20 12.69
N GLU A 287 -19.45 -5.37 12.01
CA GLU A 287 -20.11 -5.70 10.74
C GLU A 287 -19.08 -5.91 9.62
N VAL A 288 -18.03 -5.08 9.61
CA VAL A 288 -16.95 -5.13 8.63
C VAL A 288 -15.60 -4.99 9.34
N THR A 289 -14.67 -5.90 9.06
CA THR A 289 -13.27 -5.78 9.48
C THR A 289 -12.35 -5.67 8.27
N ILE A 290 -11.41 -4.73 8.30
CA ILE A 290 -10.45 -4.47 7.22
C ILE A 290 -9.05 -4.69 7.77
N ASP A 291 -8.42 -5.81 7.39
CA ASP A 291 -7.05 -6.16 7.76
C ASP A 291 -6.06 -5.46 6.83
N CYS A 292 -5.27 -4.55 7.38
CA CYS A 292 -4.25 -3.79 6.66
C CYS A 292 -2.81 -4.23 7.00
N ILE A 293 -2.64 -5.40 7.63
CA ILE A 293 -1.35 -5.96 8.04
C ILE A 293 -1.02 -7.22 7.21
N GLY A 294 -1.96 -8.16 7.10
CA GLY A 294 -1.78 -9.44 6.41
C GLY A 294 -0.96 -10.47 7.19
N SER A 295 -0.89 -10.35 8.52
CA SER A 295 -0.18 -11.31 9.37
C SER A 295 -1.10 -12.44 9.86
N PRO A 296 -0.58 -13.62 10.23
CA PRO A 296 -1.40 -14.67 10.82
C PRO A 296 -2.23 -14.20 12.03
N ALA A 297 -1.61 -13.41 12.92
CA ALA A 297 -2.28 -12.87 14.10
C ALA A 297 -3.39 -11.88 13.74
N SER A 298 -3.11 -10.91 12.87
CA SER A 298 -4.10 -9.91 12.46
C SER A 298 -5.29 -10.53 11.70
N VAL A 299 -5.02 -11.54 10.87
CA VAL A 299 -6.09 -12.27 10.17
C VAL A 299 -6.92 -13.06 11.17
N GLN A 300 -6.29 -13.75 12.12
CA GLN A 300 -7.00 -14.46 13.18
C GLN A 300 -7.89 -13.52 14.02
N ASP A 301 -7.40 -12.34 14.37
CA ASP A 301 -8.18 -11.32 15.07
C ASP A 301 -9.30 -10.78 14.19
N SER A 302 -9.06 -10.59 12.89
CA SER A 302 -10.11 -10.19 11.94
C SER A 302 -11.27 -11.18 11.91
N LEU A 303 -10.96 -12.48 11.87
CA LEU A 303 -11.96 -13.54 11.88
C LEU A 303 -12.71 -13.63 13.22
N ARG A 304 -12.02 -13.40 14.35
CA ARG A 304 -12.61 -13.45 15.71
C ARG A 304 -13.47 -12.23 16.03
N TYR A 305 -13.08 -11.05 15.59
CA TYR A 305 -13.73 -9.79 15.93
C TYR A 305 -14.85 -9.39 14.96
N THR A 306 -15.05 -10.16 13.88
CA THR A 306 -16.15 -9.97 12.95
C THR A 306 -17.38 -10.77 13.37
N ARG A 307 -18.55 -10.11 13.40
CA ARG A 307 -19.81 -10.76 13.78
C ARG A 307 -20.23 -11.83 12.77
N ALA A 308 -21.15 -12.71 13.19
CA ALA A 308 -21.86 -13.61 12.29
C ALA A 308 -22.45 -12.85 11.09
N LEU A 309 -22.28 -13.39 9.88
CA LEU A 309 -22.67 -12.81 8.59
C LEU A 309 -21.97 -11.47 8.27
N GLY A 310 -20.83 -11.21 8.91
CA GLY A 310 -20.00 -10.04 8.65
C GLY A 310 -19.00 -10.26 7.52
N LYS A 311 -18.24 -9.21 7.22
CA LYS A 311 -17.27 -9.19 6.12
C LYS A 311 -15.86 -8.94 6.63
N VAL A 312 -14.89 -9.67 6.09
CA VAL A 312 -13.45 -9.45 6.33
C VAL A 312 -12.78 -9.11 5.01
N VAL A 313 -12.15 -7.93 4.95
CA VAL A 313 -11.39 -7.47 3.79
C VAL A 313 -9.90 -7.62 4.09
N LEU A 314 -9.21 -8.42 3.29
CA LEU A 314 -7.76 -8.57 3.36
C LEU A 314 -7.12 -7.58 2.38
N VAL A 315 -6.51 -6.52 2.92
CA VAL A 315 -5.79 -5.48 2.16
C VAL A 315 -4.28 -5.63 2.36
N GLY A 316 -3.85 -5.99 3.57
CA GLY A 316 -2.46 -6.33 3.83
C GLY A 316 -2.03 -7.57 3.04
N ALA A 317 -0.79 -7.59 2.57
CA ALA A 317 -0.24 -8.71 1.79
C ALA A 317 -0.11 -9.98 2.66
N ALA A 318 -1.17 -10.78 2.69
CA ALA A 318 -1.21 -12.07 3.40
C ALA A 318 -0.45 -13.14 2.61
N GLY A 319 0.87 -13.25 2.86
CA GLY A 319 1.73 -14.20 2.14
C GLY A 319 1.61 -15.65 2.63
N LEU A 320 1.78 -15.88 3.93
CA LEU A 320 1.71 -17.20 4.56
C LEU A 320 0.91 -17.10 5.87
N LEU A 321 -0.20 -17.81 5.94
CA LEU A 321 -1.13 -17.79 7.08
C LEU A 321 -1.01 -19.07 7.92
N ASN A 322 0.22 -19.49 8.20
CA ASN A 322 0.48 -20.71 8.98
C ASN A 322 -0.18 -20.61 10.37
N GLY A 323 -1.09 -21.54 10.66
CA GLY A 323 -1.75 -21.63 11.96
C GLY A 323 -2.96 -20.71 12.15
N VAL A 324 -3.46 -20.06 11.09
CA VAL A 324 -4.73 -19.30 11.19
C VAL A 324 -5.91 -20.26 11.31
N ASP A 325 -6.73 -20.05 12.34
CA ASP A 325 -7.95 -20.81 12.58
C ASP A 325 -9.14 -20.25 11.78
N TRP A 326 -9.54 -20.96 10.73
CA TRP A 326 -10.65 -20.61 9.85
C TRP A 326 -12.04 -20.99 10.41
N THR A 327 -12.12 -21.55 11.62
CA THR A 327 -13.39 -22.00 12.23
C THR A 327 -14.45 -20.90 12.22
N MET A 328 -14.06 -19.65 12.46
CA MET A 328 -15.00 -18.53 12.47
C MET A 328 -15.55 -18.24 11.07
N VAL A 329 -14.83 -18.50 9.99
CA VAL A 329 -15.40 -18.33 8.65
C VAL A 329 -16.59 -19.25 8.42
N TRP A 330 -16.47 -20.52 8.80
CA TRP A 330 -17.59 -21.46 8.72
C TRP A 330 -18.69 -21.15 9.76
N ARG A 331 -18.32 -21.01 11.04
CA ARG A 331 -19.29 -20.83 12.14
C ARG A 331 -20.07 -19.54 12.05
N HIS A 332 -19.43 -18.45 11.62
CA HIS A 332 -20.04 -17.14 11.47
C HIS A 332 -20.48 -16.88 10.03
N GLU A 333 -20.33 -17.82 9.10
CA GLU A 333 -20.65 -17.62 7.67
C GLU A 333 -20.04 -16.31 7.13
N LEU A 334 -18.76 -16.08 7.45
CA LEU A 334 -18.08 -14.84 7.08
C LEU A 334 -17.85 -14.77 5.58
N THR A 335 -18.03 -13.58 5.02
CA THR A 335 -17.50 -13.28 3.69
C THR A 335 -16.07 -12.78 3.83
N VAL A 336 -15.10 -13.53 3.32
CA VAL A 336 -13.69 -13.10 3.26
C VAL A 336 -13.32 -12.76 1.83
N LEU A 337 -12.83 -11.54 1.60
CA LEU A 337 -12.44 -11.06 0.28
C LEU A 337 -11.09 -10.35 0.29
N GLY A 338 -10.35 -10.46 -0.81
CA GLY A 338 -9.10 -9.74 -1.02
C GLY A 338 -9.32 -8.39 -1.70
N SER A 339 -8.53 -7.39 -1.34
CA SER A 339 -8.36 -6.15 -2.08
C SER A 339 -6.90 -6.02 -2.49
N TYR A 340 -6.66 -5.86 -3.79
CA TYR A 340 -5.31 -5.73 -4.33
C TYR A 340 -5.24 -4.46 -5.16
N VAL A 341 -4.31 -3.57 -4.76
CA VAL A 341 -4.06 -2.25 -5.35
C VAL A 341 -5.37 -1.47 -5.61
N TYR A 342 -5.69 -1.12 -6.85
CA TYR A 342 -6.84 -0.30 -7.28
C TYR A 342 -7.15 -0.54 -8.76
N GLY A 343 -8.19 0.12 -9.30
CA GLY A 343 -8.50 0.03 -10.73
C GLY A 343 -9.46 1.13 -11.17
N THR A 344 -10.49 0.75 -11.91
CA THR A 344 -11.60 1.66 -12.24
C THR A 344 -12.78 1.39 -11.32
N GLU A 345 -13.26 2.45 -10.66
CA GLU A 345 -14.39 2.40 -9.75
C GLU A 345 -15.65 2.97 -10.38
N THR A 346 -16.80 2.65 -9.80
CA THR A 346 -18.05 3.38 -10.02
C THR A 346 -18.39 4.16 -8.75
N PHE A 347 -18.36 5.48 -8.81
CA PHE A 347 -18.65 6.35 -7.67
C PHE A 347 -19.53 7.51 -8.11
N ARG A 348 -20.59 7.80 -7.34
CA ARG A 348 -21.61 8.83 -7.66
C ARG A 348 -22.18 8.71 -9.09
N GLY A 349 -22.27 7.49 -9.62
CA GLY A 349 -22.79 7.21 -10.97
C GLY A 349 -21.75 7.35 -12.10
N GLU A 350 -20.51 7.73 -11.80
CA GLU A 350 -19.43 7.87 -12.79
C GLU A 350 -18.43 6.72 -12.68
N ARG A 351 -17.92 6.25 -13.83
CA ARG A 351 -16.74 5.38 -13.87
C ARG A 351 -15.46 6.21 -13.91
N LYS A 352 -14.54 5.97 -12.99
CA LYS A 352 -13.32 6.76 -12.82
C LYS A 352 -12.15 5.90 -12.33
N HIS A 353 -10.93 6.19 -12.76
CA HIS A 353 -9.75 5.55 -12.18
C HIS A 353 -9.62 5.94 -10.71
N THR A 354 -9.20 5.02 -9.85
CA THR A 354 -9.14 5.30 -8.40
C THR A 354 -8.20 6.47 -8.08
N PHE A 355 -7.13 6.69 -8.84
CA PHE A 355 -6.25 7.86 -8.67
C PHE A 355 -6.98 9.18 -8.91
N ASP A 356 -7.72 9.28 -10.01
CA ASP A 356 -8.49 10.48 -10.32
C ASP A 356 -9.55 10.75 -9.25
N LEU A 357 -10.16 9.68 -8.72
CA LEU A 357 -11.11 9.81 -7.63
C LEU A 357 -10.44 10.31 -6.33
N VAL A 358 -9.27 9.79 -5.97
CA VAL A 358 -8.49 10.29 -4.82
C VAL A 358 -8.17 11.77 -5.01
N LEU A 359 -7.67 12.16 -6.18
CA LEU A 359 -7.32 13.55 -6.48
C LEU A 359 -8.53 14.49 -6.43
N GLU A 360 -9.70 14.04 -6.90
CA GLU A 360 -10.97 14.76 -6.78
C GLU A 360 -11.34 15.00 -5.31
N LEU A 361 -11.28 13.95 -4.48
CA LEU A 361 -11.59 14.04 -3.05
C LEU A 361 -10.61 14.95 -2.31
N LEU A 362 -9.32 14.87 -2.61
CA LEU A 362 -8.29 15.76 -2.05
C LEU A 362 -8.51 17.22 -2.47
N SER A 363 -8.83 17.46 -3.74
CA SER A 363 -9.08 18.81 -4.26
C SER A 363 -10.28 19.47 -3.58
N ARG A 364 -11.35 18.69 -3.35
CA ARG A 364 -12.55 19.14 -2.63
C ARG A 364 -12.39 19.15 -1.12
N ARG A 365 -11.26 18.65 -0.60
CA ARG A 365 -11.00 18.47 0.84
C ARG A 365 -12.10 17.62 1.51
N GLU A 366 -12.57 16.60 0.80
CA GLU A 366 -13.47 15.59 1.36
C GLU A 366 -12.63 14.66 2.26
N GLY A 367 -12.87 14.69 3.57
CA GLY A 367 -12.10 13.94 4.57
C GLY A 367 -10.97 14.75 5.24
N PRO A 368 -10.25 14.14 6.19
CA PRO A 368 -9.13 14.80 6.87
C PRO A 368 -7.93 14.97 5.94
N ASP A 369 -7.03 15.92 6.25
CA ASP A 369 -5.79 16.11 5.49
C ASP A 369 -4.84 14.91 5.67
N PRO A 370 -4.57 14.12 4.62
CA PRO A 370 -3.70 12.95 4.74
C PRO A 370 -2.21 13.31 4.73
N SER A 371 -1.83 14.57 4.48
CA SER A 371 -0.42 14.98 4.42
C SER A 371 0.34 14.68 5.72
N VAL A 372 -0.37 14.61 6.84
CA VAL A 372 0.14 14.21 8.16
C VAL A 372 0.69 12.79 8.21
N LEU A 373 0.28 11.91 7.27
CA LEU A 373 0.79 10.54 7.19
C LEU A 373 2.26 10.49 6.77
N VAL A 374 2.73 11.47 5.97
CA VAL A 374 4.15 11.59 5.62
C VAL A 374 4.91 12.21 6.79
N THR A 375 5.34 11.33 7.70
CA THR A 375 6.01 11.73 8.94
C THR A 375 7.48 12.07 8.74
N HIS A 376 8.16 11.40 7.80
CA HIS A 376 9.58 11.63 7.54
C HIS A 376 9.89 11.73 6.05
N LEU A 377 10.78 12.67 5.73
CA LEU A 377 11.39 12.81 4.41
C LEU A 377 12.89 12.61 4.54
N PHE A 378 13.47 11.80 3.66
CA PHE A 378 14.90 11.54 3.62
C PHE A 378 15.45 11.85 2.22
N PRO A 379 16.66 12.40 2.07
CA PRO A 379 17.32 12.38 0.78
C PRO A 379 17.62 10.91 0.38
N LEU A 380 17.69 10.63 -0.92
CA LEU A 380 17.92 9.27 -1.43
C LEU A 380 19.21 8.64 -0.89
N SER A 381 20.24 9.45 -0.65
CA SER A 381 21.52 9.03 -0.06
C SER A 381 21.39 8.46 1.37
N ARG A 382 20.32 8.80 2.11
CA ARG A 382 20.04 8.31 3.47
C ARG A 382 19.04 7.14 3.48
N TYR A 383 18.99 6.35 2.40
CA TYR A 383 18.06 5.21 2.30
C TYR A 383 18.13 4.20 3.45
N GLN A 384 19.31 3.97 4.02
CA GLN A 384 19.43 3.05 5.17
C GLN A 384 18.67 3.55 6.39
N GLU A 385 18.72 4.86 6.65
CA GLU A 385 18.01 5.47 7.78
C GLU A 385 16.50 5.50 7.54
N ALA A 386 16.07 5.76 6.30
CA ALA A 386 14.66 5.64 5.92
C ALA A 386 14.12 4.22 6.18
N ILE A 387 14.91 3.18 5.87
CA ILE A 387 14.57 1.78 6.16
C ILE A 387 14.55 1.54 7.67
N GLU A 388 15.55 2.01 8.42
CA GLU A 388 15.58 1.89 9.88
C GLU A 388 14.40 2.58 10.57
N ALA A 389 13.98 3.74 10.06
CA ALA A 389 12.81 4.46 10.53
C ALA A 389 11.55 3.60 10.40
N ASN A 390 11.43 2.80 9.33
CA ASN A 390 10.32 1.88 9.14
C ASN A 390 10.42 0.58 9.93
N LEU A 391 11.62 0.13 10.27
CA LEU A 391 11.83 -1.08 11.09
C LEU A 391 11.62 -0.79 12.58
N ALA A 392 11.98 0.41 13.03
CA ALA A 392 11.87 0.84 14.42
C ALA A 392 10.74 1.87 14.61
N ARG A 393 9.53 1.55 14.12
CA ARG A 393 8.40 2.50 14.06
C ARG A 393 8.02 3.10 15.41
N GLY A 394 8.09 2.35 16.51
CA GLY A 394 7.82 2.90 17.85
C GLY A 394 8.79 4.02 18.23
N ARG A 395 10.09 3.82 17.98
CA ARG A 395 11.14 4.82 18.27
C ARG A 395 11.01 6.07 17.39
N TRP A 396 10.73 5.88 16.11
CA TRP A 396 10.65 6.98 15.14
C TRP A 396 9.25 7.59 15.03
N GLN A 397 8.23 6.95 15.60
CA GLN A 397 6.81 7.28 15.37
C GLN A 397 6.48 7.39 13.87
N SER A 398 7.03 6.46 13.07
CA SER A 398 6.94 6.51 11.61
C SER A 398 5.66 5.85 11.09
N VAL A 399 5.02 6.48 10.10
CA VAL A 399 3.79 5.98 9.45
C VAL A 399 4.02 5.80 7.95
N LYS A 400 4.29 6.90 7.25
CA LYS A 400 4.85 6.92 5.90
C LYS A 400 6.16 7.69 5.92
N THR A 401 7.20 7.08 5.39
CA THR A 401 8.43 7.77 5.01
C THR A 401 8.50 7.89 3.50
N ALA A 402 9.05 8.98 2.99
CA ALA A 402 9.34 9.13 1.57
C ALA A 402 10.74 9.67 1.33
N PHE A 403 11.26 9.41 0.14
CA PHE A 403 12.47 10.06 -0.35
C PHE A 403 12.11 11.39 -0.98
N ASP A 404 12.76 12.46 -0.54
CA ASP A 404 12.72 13.75 -1.22
C ASP A 404 13.86 13.82 -2.23
N LEU A 405 13.48 13.80 -3.51
CA LEU A 405 14.37 13.72 -4.66
C LEU A 405 14.66 15.12 -5.22
N THR A 406 14.07 16.15 -4.63
CA THR A 406 14.33 17.56 -4.96
C THR A 406 15.52 18.12 -4.19
N VAL A 407 15.97 17.44 -3.12
CA VAL A 407 17.04 17.89 -2.23
C VAL A 407 18.22 16.92 -2.25
N ASN A 408 19.38 17.40 -2.69
CA ASN A 408 20.67 16.66 -2.72
C ASN A 408 20.55 15.20 -3.22
N PRO A 409 20.09 14.99 -4.47
CA PRO A 409 19.90 13.66 -5.07
C PRO A 409 21.18 12.84 -5.24
#